data_AF-A0A383UZD9-F1
#
_entry.id   AF-A0A383UZD9-F1
#
_cell.length_a   1.000
_cell.length_b   1.000
_cell.length_c   1.000
_cell.angle_alpha   90.00
_cell.angle_beta   90.00
_cell.angle_gamma   90.00
#
_symmetry.space_group_name_H-M   'P 1'
#
loop_
_entity.id
_entity.type
_entity.pdbx_description
1 polymer ?
#
loop_
_entity_poly.entity_id
_entity_poly.type
_entity_poly.pdbx_seq_one_letter_code
_entity_poly.pdbx_strand_id
1 'polypeptide(L)'
;MASQAEVVEATDLTLRFKHTFYTFFLFVDASMPCRRIKNSLLAVLSERYPEGLPVDPKDPLPNAPKIPLPASGEDIVLGVPRSPSDPAQGFDELAAAPESSFRSLGIQDNSVLAFAFLSSGQEIEGELFKVNFPDLEALYGE
;
A
#
# COMPACT_ATOMS: atom_id res chain seq x y z
N MET A 1 4.02 46.23 4.26
CA MET A 1 4.84 45.18 3.62
C MET A 1 4.18 43.86 3.95
N ALA A 2 3.69 43.14 2.93
CA ALA A 2 2.99 41.88 3.12
C ALA A 2 3.98 40.82 3.60
N SER A 3 3.71 40.23 4.76
CA SER A 3 4.36 39.02 5.24
C SER A 3 4.03 37.89 4.27
N GLN A 4 5.06 37.37 3.58
CA GLN A 4 4.95 36.09 2.88
C GLN A 4 4.50 35.05 3.91
N ALA A 5 3.30 34.52 3.73
CA ALA A 5 2.98 33.23 4.32
C ALA A 5 3.90 32.22 3.64
N GLU A 6 4.91 31.73 4.36
CA GLU A 6 5.57 30.48 3.99
C GLU A 6 4.46 29.44 3.85
N VAL A 7 4.24 28.96 2.63
CA VAL A 7 3.48 27.74 2.41
C VAL A 7 4.36 26.64 2.99
N VAL A 8 4.14 26.30 4.26
CA VAL A 8 4.70 25.10 4.86
C VAL A 8 4.08 23.95 4.09
N GLU A 9 4.78 23.46 3.07
CA GLU A 9 4.38 22.24 2.39
C GLU A 9 4.37 21.14 3.44
N ALA A 10 3.19 20.56 3.70
CA ALA A 10 3.09 19.40 4.56
C ALA A 10 4.05 18.33 4.02
N THR A 11 5.05 18.00 4.83
CA THR A 11 5.98 16.92 4.52
C THR A 11 5.31 15.57 4.66
N ASP A 12 4.21 15.51 5.41
CA ASP A 12 3.54 14.27 5.73
C ASP A 12 2.43 13.96 4.72
N LEU A 13 2.34 12.68 4.36
CA LEU A 13 1.34 12.11 3.47
C LEU A 13 0.46 11.14 4.25
N THR A 14 -0.84 11.23 4.01
CA THR A 14 -1.78 10.16 4.34
C THR A 14 -1.91 9.24 3.15
N LEU A 15 -1.50 7.98 3.29
CA LEU A 15 -1.47 7.03 2.17
C LEU A 15 -2.40 5.85 2.39
N ARG A 16 -2.99 5.36 1.30
CA ARG A 16 -3.90 4.23 1.28
C ARG A 16 -3.21 3.02 0.66
N PHE A 17 -2.73 2.12 1.51
CA PHE A 17 -2.10 0.88 1.09
C PHE A 17 -3.15 -0.21 0.91
N LYS A 18 -3.29 -0.74 -0.31
CA LYS A 18 -4.27 -1.75 -0.67
C LYS A 18 -3.64 -3.11 -0.92
N HIS A 19 -4.27 -4.13 -0.38
CA HIS A 19 -3.95 -5.53 -0.67
C HIS A 19 -5.21 -6.35 -0.51
N THR A 20 -5.58 -7.10 -1.54
CA THR A 20 -6.85 -7.84 -1.65
C THR A 20 -8.04 -6.94 -1.29
N PHE A 21 -8.69 -7.18 -0.16
CA PHE A 21 -9.83 -6.39 0.35
C PHE A 21 -9.42 -5.35 1.40
N TYR A 22 -8.18 -5.40 1.87
CA TYR A 22 -7.69 -4.53 2.92
C TYR A 22 -7.24 -3.19 2.38
N THR A 23 -7.57 -2.14 3.14
CA THR A 23 -6.99 -0.81 2.98
C THR A 23 -6.39 -0.38 4.31
N PHE A 24 -5.08 -0.16 4.33
CA PHE A 24 -4.33 0.34 5.46
C PHE A 24 -4.03 1.82 5.25
N PHE A 25 -4.35 2.64 6.24
CA PHE A 25 -4.06 4.07 6.23
C PHE A 25 -2.80 4.31 7.05
N LEU A 26 -1.75 4.80 6.41
CA LEU A 26 -0.51 5.16 7.08
C LEU A 26 -0.26 6.66 6.89
N PHE A 27 0.12 7.31 7.98
CA PHE A 27 0.65 8.67 7.98
C PHE A 27 2.18 8.58 7.95
N VAL A 28 2.81 9.13 6.92
CA VAL A 28 4.25 8.98 6.70
C VAL A 28 4.88 10.30 6.28
N ASP A 29 6.13 10.51 6.64
CA ASP A 29 6.95 11.59 6.12
C ASP A 29 7.37 11.28 4.66
N ALA A 30 6.98 12.15 3.72
CA ALA A 30 7.28 12.00 2.29
C ALA A 30 8.78 12.00 1.96
N SER A 31 9.61 12.58 2.84
CA SER A 31 11.06 12.63 2.71
C SER A 31 11.75 11.35 3.20
N MET A 32 11.02 10.49 3.91
CA MET A 32 11.55 9.24 4.45
C MET A 32 11.90 8.25 3.32
N PRO A 33 12.99 7.47 3.47
CA PRO A 33 13.30 6.39 2.54
C PRO A 33 12.18 5.36 2.41
N CYS A 34 11.91 4.90 1.19
CA CYS A 34 10.89 3.88 0.88
C CYS A 34 11.04 2.63 1.75
N ARG A 35 12.28 2.19 1.99
CA ARG A 35 12.57 1.04 2.88
C ARG A 35 11.96 1.20 4.28
N ARG A 36 11.97 2.42 4.83
CA ARG A 36 11.45 2.70 6.18
C ARG A 36 9.93 2.66 6.17
N ILE A 37 9.30 3.21 5.12
CA ILE A 37 7.84 3.15 4.95
C ILE A 37 7.37 1.70 4.81
N LYS A 38 8.07 0.87 4.03
CA LYS A 38 7.81 -0.57 3.91
C LYS A 38 7.92 -1.28 5.27
N ASN A 39 8.94 -0.96 6.07
CA ASN A 39 9.09 -1.50 7.43
C ASN A 39 7.96 -1.03 8.37
N SER A 40 7.52 0.22 8.27
CA SER A 40 6.38 0.73 9.04
C SER A 40 5.09 0.01 8.66
N LEU A 41 4.86 -0.26 7.37
CA LEU A 41 3.73 -1.07 6.91
C LEU A 41 3.81 -2.50 7.48
N LEU A 42 4.97 -3.15 7.41
CA LEU A 42 5.15 -4.49 7.99
C LEU A 42 4.90 -4.52 9.50
N ALA A 43 5.34 -3.49 10.24
CA ALA A 43 5.10 -3.38 11.67
C ALA A 43 3.60 -3.31 11.98
N VAL A 44 2.86 -2.44 11.28
CA VAL A 44 1.40 -2.32 11.42
C VAL A 44 0.69 -3.64 11.09
N LEU A 45 1.12 -4.31 10.02
CA LEU A 45 0.58 -5.61 9.63
C LEU A 45 0.83 -6.67 10.70
N SER A 46 2.05 -6.74 11.22
CA SER A 46 2.45 -7.72 12.25
C SER A 46 1.74 -7.51 13.58
N GLU A 47 1.51 -6.25 13.97
CA GLU A 47 0.77 -5.92 15.19
C GLU A 47 -0.71 -6.32 15.10
N ARG A 48 -1.33 -6.12 13.94
CA ARG A 48 -2.76 -6.40 13.72
C ARG A 48 -3.04 -7.86 13.33
N TYR A 49 -2.12 -8.47 12.60
CA TYR A 49 -2.25 -9.78 11.97
C TYR A 49 -0.99 -10.62 12.22
N PRO A 50 -0.68 -10.95 13.50
CA PRO A 50 0.56 -11.65 13.86
C PRO A 50 0.71 -13.03 13.22
N GLU A 51 -0.41 -13.65 12.83
CA GLU A 51 -0.43 -14.96 12.17
C GLU A 51 -0.56 -14.88 10.64
N GLY A 52 -0.51 -13.67 10.06
CA GLY A 52 -0.75 -13.44 8.64
C GLY A 52 -2.10 -12.80 8.32
N LEU A 53 -2.19 -12.22 7.12
CA LEU A 53 -3.41 -11.58 6.62
C LEU A 53 -4.43 -12.64 6.16
N PRO A 54 -5.67 -12.63 6.65
CA PRO A 54 -6.70 -13.54 6.13
C PRO A 54 -6.90 -13.37 4.62
N VAL A 55 -7.08 -14.48 3.90
CA VAL A 55 -7.29 -14.45 2.44
C VAL A 55 -8.63 -13.81 2.09
N ASP A 56 -9.69 -14.19 2.81
CA ASP A 56 -11.02 -13.57 2.73
C ASP A 56 -11.40 -13.00 4.10
N PRO A 57 -11.77 -11.71 4.19
CA PRO A 57 -12.24 -11.11 5.44
C PRO A 57 -13.54 -11.73 5.99
N LYS A 58 -14.27 -12.51 5.19
CA LYS A 58 -15.50 -13.23 5.60
C LYS A 58 -15.21 -14.56 6.29
N ASP A 59 -13.99 -15.09 6.16
CA ASP A 59 -13.66 -16.38 6.74
C ASP A 59 -13.58 -16.29 8.28
N PRO A 60 -14.12 -17.29 9.00
CA PRO A 60 -14.13 -17.27 10.45
C PRO A 60 -12.72 -17.49 11.03
N LEU A 61 -12.25 -16.53 11.84
CA LEU A 61 -11.05 -16.70 12.66
C LEU A 61 -11.31 -17.69 13.81
N PRO A 62 -10.30 -18.47 14.26
CA PRO A 62 -8.87 -18.36 13.92
C PRO A 62 -8.42 -19.24 12.73
N ASN A 63 -9.28 -20.12 12.23
CA ASN A 63 -8.93 -21.17 11.25
C ASN A 63 -8.92 -20.70 9.78
N ALA A 64 -9.27 -19.44 9.53
CA ALA A 64 -9.22 -18.85 8.19
C ALA A 64 -7.83 -19.03 7.56
N PRO A 65 -7.75 -19.35 6.25
CA PRO A 65 -6.48 -19.35 5.52
C PRO A 65 -5.85 -17.96 5.57
N LYS A 66 -4.53 -17.91 5.81
CA LYS A 66 -3.77 -16.67 5.97
C LYS A 66 -2.61 -16.60 4.98
N ILE A 67 -2.40 -15.42 4.44
CA ILE A 67 -1.22 -15.03 3.68
C ILE A 67 -0.13 -14.71 4.71
N PRO A 68 0.99 -15.45 4.74
CA PRO A 68 2.07 -15.18 5.68
C PRO A 68 2.67 -13.80 5.43
N LEU A 69 3.00 -13.09 6.50
CA LEU A 69 3.75 -11.85 6.40
C LEU A 69 5.23 -12.16 6.07
N PRO A 70 5.90 -11.30 5.29
CA PRO A 70 7.32 -11.46 5.04
C PRO A 70 8.14 -11.18 6.30
N ALA A 71 9.35 -11.73 6.36
CA ALA A 71 10.28 -11.50 7.47
C ALA A 71 10.90 -10.08 7.42
N SER A 72 11.05 -9.51 6.22
CA SER A 72 11.61 -8.19 6.00
C SER A 72 10.63 -7.31 5.24
N GLY A 73 10.61 -6.01 5.56
CA GLY A 73 9.88 -5.04 4.75
C GLY A 73 10.43 -4.95 3.33
N GLU A 74 11.67 -5.37 3.07
CA GLU A 74 12.26 -5.41 1.72
C GLU A 74 11.48 -6.32 0.76
N ASP A 75 10.88 -7.40 1.28
CA ASP A 75 10.06 -8.34 0.52
C ASP A 75 8.64 -7.80 0.24
N ILE A 76 8.34 -6.56 0.64
CA ILE A 76 7.09 -5.87 0.27
C ILE A 76 7.29 -5.07 -1.01
N VAL A 77 6.64 -5.45 -2.09
CA VAL A 77 6.62 -4.65 -3.32
C VAL A 77 5.44 -3.70 -3.31
N LEU A 78 5.65 -2.50 -3.86
CA LEU A 78 4.63 -1.45 -3.93
C LEU A 78 4.21 -1.25 -5.38
N GLY A 79 2.93 -0.94 -5.59
CA GLY A 79 2.37 -0.66 -6.91
C GLY A 79 1.68 0.69 -6.93
N VAL A 80 1.84 1.41 -8.04
CA VAL A 80 1.09 2.65 -8.33
C VAL A 80 -0.06 2.35 -9.29
N PRO A 81 -1.21 3.04 -9.18
CA PRO A 81 -2.32 2.83 -10.10
C PRO A 81 -1.90 3.09 -11.55
N ARG A 82 -2.26 2.20 -12.48
CA ARG A 82 -2.06 2.43 -13.92
C ARG A 82 -2.76 3.69 -14.41
N SER A 83 -3.96 3.91 -13.87
CA SER A 83 -4.75 5.11 -14.05
C SER A 83 -5.01 5.75 -12.68
N PRO A 84 -4.46 6.95 -12.41
CA PRO A 84 -4.71 7.64 -11.13
C PRO A 84 -6.19 7.93 -10.86
N SER A 85 -7.00 8.13 -11.91
CA SER A 85 -8.44 8.37 -11.80
C SER A 85 -9.26 7.09 -11.66
N ASP A 86 -8.68 5.93 -12.02
CA ASP A 86 -9.37 4.65 -11.96
C ASP A 86 -8.42 3.51 -11.53
N PRO A 87 -8.21 3.35 -10.22
CA PRO A 87 -7.36 2.29 -9.66
C PRO A 87 -7.88 0.86 -9.93
N ALA A 88 -9.11 0.69 -10.43
CA ALA A 88 -9.63 -0.63 -10.80
C ALA A 88 -8.96 -1.18 -12.08
N GLN A 89 -8.27 -0.34 -12.86
CA GLN A 89 -7.49 -0.77 -14.04
C GLN A 89 -6.19 -1.49 -13.68
N GLY A 90 -5.93 -1.69 -12.40
CA GLY A 90 -4.77 -2.38 -11.87
C GLY A 90 -3.62 -1.44 -11.52
N PHE A 91 -2.50 -2.06 -11.15
CA PHE A 91 -1.33 -1.37 -10.63
C PHE A 91 -0.08 -1.85 -11.37
N ASP A 92 0.84 -0.92 -11.60
CA ASP A 92 2.20 -1.21 -12.06
C ASP A 92 3.18 -1.11 -10.90
N GLU A 93 4.26 -1.88 -10.94
CA GLU A 93 5.26 -1.84 -9.90
C GLU A 93 5.88 -0.45 -9.77
N LEU A 94 5.93 0.05 -8.54
CA LEU A 94 6.66 1.26 -8.20
C LEU A 94 8.15 0.93 -8.17
N ALA A 95 8.85 1.25 -9.26
CA ALA A 95 10.31 1.15 -9.35
C ALA A 95 10.99 2.15 -8.39
N ALA A 96 11.10 1.77 -7.12
CA ALA A 96 11.70 2.57 -6.06
C ALA A 96 13.03 1.97 -5.63
N ALA A 97 14.11 2.76 -5.71
CA ALA A 97 15.33 2.39 -5.00
C ALA A 97 15.08 2.45 -3.48
N PRO A 98 15.75 1.63 -2.65
CA PRO A 98 15.52 1.59 -1.20
C PRO A 98 15.63 2.95 -0.50
N GLU A 99 16.52 3.81 -1.00
CA GLU A 99 16.78 5.17 -0.48
C GLU A 99 15.97 6.27 -1.17
N SER A 100 15.20 5.95 -2.21
CA SER A 100 14.25 6.90 -2.80
C SER A 100 13.22 7.31 -1.76
N SER A 101 12.73 8.54 -1.82
CA SER A 101 11.63 9.02 -0.98
C SER A 101 10.34 9.09 -1.78
N PHE A 102 9.19 8.98 -1.12
CA PHE A 102 7.89 9.10 -1.79
C PHE A 102 7.71 10.46 -2.48
N ARG A 103 8.27 11.53 -1.89
CA ARG A 103 8.37 12.84 -2.55
C ARG A 103 9.13 12.76 -3.88
N SER A 104 10.30 12.12 -3.91
CA SER A 104 11.11 11.99 -5.13
C SER A 104 10.45 11.11 -6.21
N LEU A 105 9.55 10.21 -5.80
CA LEU A 105 8.78 9.33 -6.68
C LEU A 105 7.45 9.96 -7.13
N GLY A 106 7.18 11.22 -6.77
CA GLY A 106 5.96 11.92 -7.16
C GLY A 106 4.69 11.41 -6.48
N ILE A 107 4.81 10.65 -5.39
CA ILE A 107 3.66 10.21 -4.61
C ILE A 107 3.06 11.40 -3.88
N GLN A 108 1.76 11.61 -4.07
CA GLN A 108 1.01 12.73 -3.51
C GLN A 108 0.24 12.30 -2.26
N ASP A 109 -0.21 13.29 -1.49
CA ASP A 109 -1.11 13.04 -0.37
C ASP A 109 -2.38 12.33 -0.84
N ASN A 110 -2.93 11.47 0.01
CA ASN A 110 -4.08 10.61 -0.28
C ASN A 110 -3.89 9.60 -1.43
N SER A 111 -2.68 9.42 -1.95
CA SER A 111 -2.41 8.42 -3.01
C SER A 111 -2.81 7.00 -2.56
N VAL A 112 -3.33 6.23 -3.52
CA VAL A 112 -3.55 4.79 -3.36
C VAL A 112 -2.31 4.07 -3.87
N LEU A 113 -1.75 3.19 -3.04
CA LEU A 113 -0.67 2.29 -3.43
C LEU A 113 -1.14 0.86 -3.20
N ALA A 114 -0.88 -0.03 -4.15
CA ALA A 114 -1.01 -1.45 -3.88
C ALA A 114 0.25 -1.98 -3.19
N PHE A 115 0.14 -3.09 -2.47
CA PHE A 115 1.31 -3.84 -2.01
C PHE A 115 1.10 -5.35 -2.15
N ALA A 116 2.20 -6.07 -2.31
CA ALA A 116 2.22 -7.53 -2.29
C ALA A 116 3.49 -8.03 -1.58
N PHE A 117 3.48 -9.31 -1.21
CA PHE A 117 4.62 -9.96 -0.56
C PHE A 117 5.34 -10.84 -1.59
N LEU A 118 6.65 -10.69 -1.67
CA LEU A 118 7.51 -11.57 -2.45
C LEU A 118 7.82 -12.82 -1.64
N SER A 119 7.64 -13.99 -2.25
CA SER A 119 8.24 -15.22 -1.77
C SER A 119 9.68 -15.27 -2.25
N SER A 120 10.61 -15.72 -1.40
CA SER A 120 12.04 -15.76 -1.71
C SER A 120 12.31 -16.45 -3.06
N GLY A 121 12.80 -15.68 -4.04
CA GLY A 121 13.17 -16.20 -5.36
C GLY A 121 12.08 -16.18 -6.45
N GLN A 122 10.91 -15.57 -6.22
CA GLN A 122 9.96 -15.32 -7.31
C GLN A 122 10.39 -14.10 -8.14
N GLU A 123 10.53 -14.31 -9.46
CA GLU A 123 10.44 -13.23 -10.43
C GLU A 123 9.00 -12.69 -10.43
N ILE A 124 8.87 -11.37 -10.57
CA ILE A 124 7.57 -10.70 -10.57
C ILE A 124 6.89 -10.99 -11.93
N GLU A 125 6.11 -12.06 -12.00
CA GLU A 125 5.28 -12.39 -13.18
C GLU A 125 3.78 -12.15 -12.90
N GLY A 126 3.12 -11.37 -13.77
CA GLY A 126 1.66 -11.22 -13.81
C GLY A 126 1.05 -10.12 -12.92
N GLU A 127 -0.24 -10.28 -12.60
CA GLU A 127 -1.03 -9.39 -11.71
C GLU A 127 -0.59 -9.52 -10.24
N LEU A 128 0.63 -9.08 -9.95
CA LEU A 128 1.22 -9.08 -8.61
C LEU A 128 0.32 -8.42 -7.56
N PHE A 129 -0.35 -7.33 -7.97
CA PHE A 129 -1.21 -6.52 -7.13
C PHE A 129 -2.68 -6.93 -7.27
N LYS A 130 -3.09 -7.92 -6.47
CA LYS A 130 -4.51 -8.27 -6.33
C LYS A 130 -5.19 -7.25 -5.42
N VAL A 131 -5.98 -6.35 -6.00
CA VAL A 131 -6.77 -5.35 -5.25
C VAL A 131 -8.23 -5.46 -5.67
N ASN A 132 -9.10 -5.74 -4.70
CA ASN A 132 -10.52 -5.81 -4.90
C ASN A 132 -11.14 -4.45 -4.61
N PHE A 133 -11.96 -3.96 -5.54
CA PHE A 133 -12.80 -2.79 -5.34
C PHE A 133 -14.24 -3.24 -5.10
N PRO A 134 -14.97 -2.60 -4.18
CA PRO A 134 -16.39 -2.88 -4.00
C PRO A 134 -17.13 -2.57 -5.31
N ASP A 135 -17.93 -3.53 -5.76
CA ASP A 135 -18.88 -3.31 -6.85
C ASP A 135 -20.05 -2.48 -6.31
N LEU A 136 -20.02 -1.18 -6.62
CA LEU A 136 -21.04 -0.24 -6.15
C LEU A 136 -22.41 -0.51 -6.78
N GLU A 137 -22.45 -1.06 -8.00
CA GLU A 137 -23.70 -1.43 -8.65
C GLU A 137 -24.31 -2.66 -8.00
N ALA A 138 -23.50 -3.66 -7.63
CA ALA A 138 -23.99 -4.78 -6.82
C ALA A 138 -24.41 -4.39 -5.39
N LEU A 139 -23.86 -3.31 -4.83
CA LEU A 139 -24.14 -2.85 -3.46
C LEU A 139 -25.31 -1.87 -3.37
N TYR A 140 -25.51 -1.04 -4.40
CA TYR A 140 -26.46 0.08 -4.38
C TYR A 140 -27.31 0.19 -5.65
N GLY A 141 -27.12 -0.70 -6.63
CA GLY A 141 -28.00 -0.82 -7.79
C GLY A 141 -29.34 -1.41 -7.36
N GLU A 142 -30.43 -0.75 -7.77
CA GLU A 142 -31.79 -1.24 -7.59
C GLU A 142 -32.10 -2.49 -8.44
#